data_AF-A0A920GDM7-F1
#
_entry.id   AF-A0A920GDM7-F1
#
_cell.length_a   1.000
_cell.length_b   1.000
_cell.length_c   1.000
_cell.angle_alpha   90.00
_cell.angle_beta   90.00
_cell.angle_gamma   90.00
#
_symmetry.space_group_name_H-M   'P 1'
#
loop_
_entity.id
_entity.type
_entity.pdbx_description
1 polymer ?
#
loop_
_entity_poly.entity_id
_entity_poly.type
_entity_poly.pdbx_seq_one_letter_code
_entity_poly.pdbx_strand_id
1 'polypeptide(L)'
;MLAPGRGLRRARREELGYLGDQQQTETDCQIPAWSVFADLSGPQGVASVGTGCLPGQPERSRRAVKINGVNASQADLAQAVTLSWLTPQMDGLFIGSPSARRRFIDRLAIAFDPAHSGRLTRYEKVLA
;
A
#
# COMPACT_ATOMS: atom_id res chain seq x y z
N MET A 1 -6.14 0.34 -4.02
CA MET A 1 -5.92 0.33 -2.55
C MET A 1 -5.38 1.68 -2.12
N LEU A 2 -6.12 2.39 -1.25
CA LEU A 2 -5.73 3.70 -0.72
C LEU A 2 -4.68 3.62 0.40
N ALA A 3 -4.57 2.46 1.08
CA ALA A 3 -3.55 2.24 2.09
C ALA A 3 -2.12 2.28 1.50
N PRO A 4 -1.15 2.91 2.18
CA PRO A 4 0.26 2.80 1.80
C PRO A 4 0.74 1.33 1.91
N GLY A 5 1.59 0.89 0.97
CA GLY A 5 2.17 -0.46 0.96
C GLY A 5 1.49 -1.49 0.04
N ARG A 6 1.45 -2.76 0.48
CA ARG A 6 0.94 -3.91 -0.30
C ARG A 6 -0.58 -4.15 -0.16
N GLY A 7 -1.30 -3.27 0.52
CA GLY A 7 -2.76 -3.39 0.67
C GLY A 7 -3.20 -4.61 1.48
N LEU A 8 -4.47 -4.98 1.34
CA LEU A 8 -5.09 -6.12 2.01
C LEU A 8 -4.47 -7.43 1.51
N ARG A 9 -4.09 -8.32 2.44
CA ARG A 9 -3.59 -9.68 2.15
C ARG A 9 -2.36 -9.79 1.24
N ARG A 10 -1.61 -8.70 1.04
CA ARG A 10 -0.42 -8.66 0.17
C ARG A 10 -0.71 -9.02 -1.30
N ALA A 11 -1.95 -8.79 -1.76
CA ALA A 11 -2.32 -9.00 -3.16
C ALA A 11 -1.36 -8.27 -4.10
N ARG A 12 -0.99 -8.92 -5.21
CA ARG A 12 -0.13 -8.28 -6.21
C ARG A 12 -0.94 -7.23 -6.96
N ARG A 13 -0.25 -6.20 -7.46
CA ARG A 13 -0.94 -5.07 -8.14
C ARG A 13 -1.55 -5.48 -9.47
N GLU A 14 -0.95 -6.48 -10.10
CA GLU A 14 -1.44 -7.11 -11.33
C GLU A 14 -2.77 -7.85 -11.12
N GLU A 15 -3.02 -8.36 -9.91
CA GLU A 15 -4.23 -9.12 -9.57
C GLU A 15 -5.44 -8.21 -9.31
N LEU A 16 -5.25 -6.89 -9.24
CA LEU A 16 -6.30 -5.94 -8.86
C LEU A 16 -7.10 -5.41 -10.05
N GLY A 17 -6.57 -5.51 -11.26
CA GLY A 17 -7.28 -5.03 -12.44
C GLY A 17 -8.36 -6.02 -12.86
N TYR A 18 -9.47 -5.48 -13.35
CA TYR A 18 -10.57 -6.28 -13.87
C TYR A 18 -10.16 -6.93 -15.20
N LEU A 19 -10.10 -8.25 -15.21
CA LEU A 19 -9.97 -9.05 -16.43
C LEU A 19 -11.41 -9.31 -16.92
N GLY A 20 -11.87 -8.51 -17.88
CA GLY A 20 -13.13 -8.79 -18.56
C GLY A 20 -13.06 -10.07 -19.38
N ASP A 21 -14.22 -10.59 -19.78
CA ASP A 21 -14.45 -11.85 -20.50
C ASP A 21 -13.79 -11.94 -21.91
N GLN A 22 -12.90 -11.00 -22.27
CA GLN A 22 -12.43 -10.76 -23.64
C GLN A 22 -10.92 -10.93 -23.86
N GLN A 23 -10.15 -11.47 -22.91
CA GLN A 23 -8.71 -11.73 -23.12
C GLN A 23 -8.30 -13.14 -22.69
N GLN A 24 -8.92 -14.13 -23.33
CA GLN A 24 -8.37 -15.48 -23.52
C GLN A 24 -7.93 -15.68 -24.98
N THR A 25 -7.46 -14.63 -25.65
CA THR A 25 -6.69 -14.78 -26.89
C THR A 25 -5.21 -14.81 -26.52
N GLU A 26 -4.60 -15.97 -26.74
CA GLU A 26 -3.18 -16.22 -26.60
C GLU A 26 -2.38 -15.14 -27.34
N THR A 27 -1.65 -14.32 -26.58
CA THR A 27 -0.60 -13.33 -26.91
C THR A 27 -0.90 -11.95 -26.33
N ASP A 28 0.04 -11.49 -25.49
CA ASP A 28 0.11 -10.18 -24.83
C ASP A 28 -0.60 -10.07 -23.46
N CYS A 29 0.12 -10.51 -22.42
CA CYS A 29 -0.26 -10.33 -21.00
C CYS A 29 -0.20 -8.85 -20.61
N GLN A 30 -1.21 -8.06 -20.99
CA GLN A 30 -1.32 -6.67 -20.56
C GLN A 30 -1.83 -6.62 -19.12
N ILE A 31 -1.04 -6.02 -18.22
CA ILE A 31 -1.45 -5.80 -16.83
C ILE A 31 -2.74 -4.97 -16.84
N PRO A 32 -3.86 -5.47 -16.28
CA PRO A 32 -5.13 -4.76 -16.34
C PRO A 32 -5.04 -3.45 -15.54
N ALA A 33 -5.35 -2.34 -16.21
CA ALA A 33 -5.31 -1.01 -15.61
C ALA A 33 -6.39 -0.88 -14.54
N TRP A 34 -6.05 -0.24 -13.42
CA TRP A 34 -7.02 0.09 -12.38
C TRP A 34 -6.69 1.42 -11.74
N SER A 35 -7.71 2.12 -11.27
CA SER A 35 -7.55 3.32 -10.47
C SER A 35 -8.62 3.39 -9.38
N VAL A 36 -8.28 4.02 -8.27
CA VAL A 36 -9.17 4.29 -7.14
C VAL A 36 -8.94 5.74 -6.75
N PHE A 37 -10.02 6.50 -6.68
CA PHE A 37 -10.03 7.88 -6.21
C PHE A 37 -10.91 7.97 -4.96
N ALA A 38 -10.50 8.79 -4.00
CA ALA A 38 -11.30 9.10 -2.82
C ALA A 38 -10.97 10.49 -2.30
N ASP A 39 -11.99 11.18 -1.81
CA ASP A 39 -11.83 12.38 -1.00
C ASP A 39 -11.78 11.99 0.47
N LEU A 40 -10.71 12.41 1.14
CA LEU A 40 -10.44 12.11 2.53
C LEU A 40 -10.71 13.36 3.36
N SER A 41 -11.52 13.22 4.41
CA SER A 41 -11.70 14.26 5.42
C SER A 41 -10.91 13.86 6.66
N GLY A 42 -9.93 14.68 7.04
CA GLY A 42 -9.06 14.42 8.18
C GLY A 42 -8.74 15.67 9.00
N PRO A 43 -7.92 15.54 10.06
CA PRO A 43 -7.55 16.66 10.93
C PRO A 43 -6.84 17.81 10.21
N GLN A 44 -6.22 17.51 9.06
CA GLN A 44 -5.47 18.45 8.23
C GLN A 44 -6.33 19.07 7.12
N GLY A 45 -7.63 18.78 7.09
CA GLY A 45 -8.56 19.24 6.06
C GLY A 45 -8.97 18.15 5.07
N VAL A 46 -9.52 18.58 3.94
CA VAL A 46 -9.95 17.68 2.85
C VAL A 46 -8.80 17.47 1.88
N ALA A 47 -8.51 16.21 1.55
CA ALA A 47 -7.49 15.84 0.57
C ALA A 47 -8.06 14.85 -0.45
N SER A 48 -7.90 15.16 -1.73
CA SER A 48 -8.30 14.29 -2.84
C SER A 48 -7.15 13.35 -3.19
N VAL A 49 -7.35 12.04 -3.07
CA VAL A 49 -6.30 11.03 -3.25
C VAL A 49 -6.67 10.05 -4.36
N GLY A 50 -5.81 9.95 -5.37
CA GLY A 50 -5.89 8.99 -6.46
C GLY A 50 -4.75 7.98 -6.41
N THR A 51 -5.06 6.69 -6.59
CA THR A 51 -4.06 5.61 -6.65
C THR A 51 -4.39 4.67 -7.79
N GLY A 52 -3.39 4.18 -8.52
CA GLY A 52 -3.66 3.30 -9.66
C GLY A 52 -2.44 2.60 -10.23
N CYS A 53 -2.68 1.76 -11.22
CA CYS A 53 -1.68 1.17 -12.10
C CYS A 53 -2.00 1.56 -13.54
N LEU A 54 -1.01 2.11 -14.25
CA LEU A 54 -1.15 2.49 -15.66
C LEU A 54 -0.89 1.25 -16.55
N PRO A 55 -1.59 1.11 -17.69
CA PRO A 55 -1.36 0.02 -18.64
C PRO A 55 -0.01 0.18 -19.36
N GLY A 56 0.60 -0.94 -19.77
CA GLY A 56 1.70 -0.95 -20.76
C GLY A 56 3.13 -0.74 -20.24
N GLN A 57 3.39 -0.78 -18.92
CA GLN A 57 4.76 -0.73 -18.39
C GLN A 57 5.09 -1.94 -17.49
N PRO A 58 5.51 -3.08 -18.06
CA PRO A 58 5.81 -4.30 -17.29
C PRO A 58 6.98 -4.12 -16.30
N GLU A 59 8.03 -3.36 -16.66
CA GLU A 59 9.15 -3.08 -15.74
C GLU A 59 8.83 -2.02 -14.67
N ARG A 60 7.76 -1.24 -14.87
CA ARG A 60 7.27 -0.20 -13.96
C ARG A 60 5.80 -0.43 -13.63
N SER A 61 5.48 -1.61 -13.08
CA SER A 61 4.28 -1.85 -12.25
C SER A 61 4.36 -1.03 -10.94
N ARG A 62 4.76 0.23 -11.05
CA ARG A 62 4.97 1.21 -10.01
C ARG A 62 3.66 1.95 -9.84
N ARG A 63 3.04 1.73 -8.68
CA ARG A 63 1.82 2.40 -8.26
C ARG A 63 1.91 3.91 -8.51
N ALA A 64 1.04 4.42 -9.36
CA ALA A 64 0.82 5.84 -9.54
C ALA A 64 0.01 6.37 -8.36
N VAL A 65 0.41 7.52 -7.84
CA VAL A 65 -0.26 8.21 -6.75
C VAL A 65 -0.43 9.67 -7.15
N LYS A 66 -1.64 10.21 -6.94
CA LYS A 66 -1.94 11.62 -7.07
C LYS A 66 -2.57 12.13 -5.79
N ILE A 67 -2.15 13.30 -5.32
CA ILE A 67 -2.74 14.00 -4.19
C ILE A 67 -3.10 15.39 -4.68
N ASN A 68 -4.37 15.78 -4.53
CA ASN A 68 -4.92 17.05 -5.03
C ASN A 68 -4.59 17.31 -6.51
N GLY A 69 -4.66 16.25 -7.33
CA GLY A 69 -4.37 16.29 -8.77
C GLY A 69 -2.88 16.23 -9.16
N VAL A 70 -1.96 16.37 -8.21
CA VAL A 70 -0.50 16.38 -8.46
C VAL A 70 0.09 14.99 -8.24
N ASN A 71 1.04 14.57 -9.09
CA ASN A 71 1.77 13.32 -8.90
C ASN A 71 2.56 13.34 -7.59
N ALA A 72 2.39 12.31 -6.76
CA ALA A 72 2.99 12.22 -5.45
C ALA A 72 3.70 10.87 -5.24
N SER A 73 4.53 10.77 -4.21
CA SER A 73 5.19 9.52 -3.83
C SER A 73 4.31 8.67 -2.92
N GLN A 74 4.71 7.41 -2.69
CA GLN A 74 4.05 6.58 -1.67
C GLN A 74 4.29 7.09 -0.25
N ALA A 75 5.37 7.83 -0.01
CA ALA A 75 5.66 8.44 1.29
C ALA A 75 4.69 9.60 1.56
N ASP A 76 4.42 10.43 0.57
CA ASP A 76 3.46 11.53 0.66
C ASP A 76 2.04 11.00 0.90
N LEU A 77 1.70 9.86 0.28
CA LEU A 77 0.43 9.20 0.57
C LEU A 77 0.33 8.75 2.03
N ALA A 78 1.41 8.21 2.62
CA ALA A 78 1.39 7.78 4.01
C ALA A 78 1.17 8.96 4.98
N GLN A 79 1.54 10.18 4.57
CA GLN A 79 1.24 11.40 5.32
C GLN A 79 -0.23 11.80 5.19
N ALA A 80 -0.81 11.65 4.00
CA ALA A 80 -2.22 11.99 3.74
C ALA A 80 -3.20 10.98 4.35
N VAL A 81 -2.86 9.69 4.32
CA VAL A 81 -3.70 8.62 4.88
C VAL A 81 -2.85 7.46 5.37
N THR A 82 -3.17 7.03 6.59
CA THR A 82 -2.59 5.84 7.16
C THR A 82 -3.71 4.86 7.52
N LEU A 83 -3.56 3.62 7.03
CA LEU A 83 -4.53 2.56 7.23
C LEU A 83 -3.79 1.31 7.72
N SER A 84 -4.24 0.75 8.84
CA SER A 84 -3.76 -0.54 9.36
C SER A 84 -4.90 -1.56 9.31
N TRP A 85 -4.62 -2.73 8.74
CA TRP A 85 -5.59 -3.82 8.64
C TRP A 85 -5.39 -4.81 9.78
N LEU A 86 -6.48 -5.16 10.46
CA LEU A 86 -6.58 -6.35 11.28
C LEU A 86 -7.33 -7.42 10.47
N THR A 87 -6.68 -8.53 10.14
CA THR A 87 -7.30 -9.62 9.38
C THR A 87 -7.51 -10.85 10.28
N PRO A 88 -8.44 -11.76 9.94
CA PRO A 88 -8.65 -12.99 10.74
C PRO A 88 -7.38 -13.83 10.89
N GLN A 89 -6.48 -13.81 9.91
CA GLN A 89 -5.18 -14.50 9.96
C GLN A 89 -4.23 -13.91 11.02
N MET A 90 -4.60 -12.80 11.66
CA MET A 90 -3.87 -12.16 12.75
C MET A 90 -4.47 -12.49 14.13
N ASP A 91 -5.36 -13.50 14.25
CA ASP A 91 -5.97 -13.87 15.52
C ASP A 91 -4.94 -14.23 16.61
N GLY A 92 -3.89 -14.96 16.23
CA GLY A 92 -2.79 -15.37 17.09
C GLY A 92 -1.75 -14.27 17.33
N LEU A 93 -2.04 -13.01 17.00
CA LEU A 93 -1.08 -11.92 17.13
C LEU A 93 -0.52 -11.82 18.56
N PHE A 94 -1.38 -11.96 19.58
CA PHE A 94 -0.95 -11.86 20.98
C PHE A 94 -0.32 -13.16 21.51
N ILE A 95 -0.71 -14.31 20.96
CA ILE A 95 -0.26 -15.64 21.40
C ILE A 95 1.01 -16.10 20.63
N GLY A 96 1.30 -15.49 19.49
CA GLY A 96 2.37 -15.87 18.58
C GLY A 96 3.78 -15.55 19.10
N SER A 97 4.77 -15.60 18.21
CA SER A 97 6.16 -15.32 18.60
C SER A 97 6.37 -13.83 18.98
N PRO A 98 7.37 -13.52 19.83
CA PRO A 98 7.74 -12.14 20.14
C PRO A 98 8.04 -11.31 18.89
N SER A 99 8.59 -11.92 17.84
CA SER A 99 8.90 -11.23 16.58
C SER A 99 7.65 -10.84 15.80
N ALA A 100 6.59 -11.66 15.81
CA ALA A 100 5.31 -11.31 15.18
C ALA A 100 4.62 -10.15 15.89
N ARG A 101 4.58 -10.18 17.23
CA ARG A 101 4.07 -9.07 18.06
C ARG A 101 4.79 -7.76 17.80
N ARG A 102 6.13 -7.78 17.84
CA ARG A 102 6.96 -6.58 17.57
C ARG A 102 6.66 -5.97 16.21
N ARG A 103 6.67 -6.77 15.13
CA ARG A 103 6.34 -6.29 13.78
C ARG A 103 4.94 -5.68 13.66
N PHE A 104 3.97 -6.11 14.47
CA PHE A 104 2.67 -5.47 14.50
C PHE A 104 2.72 -4.11 15.20
N ILE A 105 3.35 -4.03 16.36
CA ILE A 105 3.53 -2.77 17.09
C ILE A 105 4.34 -1.78 16.26
N ASP A 106 5.40 -2.21 15.58
CA ASP A 106 6.20 -1.36 14.70
C ASP A 106 5.34 -0.78 13.56
N ARG A 107 4.43 -1.59 12.98
CA ARG A 107 3.48 -1.09 11.97
C ARG A 107 2.50 -0.07 12.54
N LEU A 108 2.03 -0.26 13.77
CA LEU A 108 1.21 0.75 14.45
C LEU A 108 2.01 2.01 14.74
N ALA A 109 3.26 1.90 15.19
CA ALA A 109 4.12 3.05 15.43
C ALA A 109 4.38 3.84 14.14
N ILE A 110 4.65 3.16 13.02
CA ILE A 110 4.79 3.79 11.69
C ILE A 110 3.51 4.51 11.28
N ALA A 111 2.35 3.99 11.68
CA ALA A 111 1.08 4.60 11.38
C ALA A 111 0.87 5.96 12.07
N PHE A 112 1.46 6.15 13.26
CA PHE A 112 1.43 7.43 13.97
C PHE A 112 2.62 8.32 13.64
N ASP A 113 3.81 7.73 13.44
CA ASP A 113 5.05 8.42 13.10
C ASP A 113 5.73 7.73 11.91
N PRO A 114 5.51 8.23 10.68
CA PRO A 114 6.12 7.68 9.47
C PRO A 114 7.65 7.63 9.52
N ALA A 115 8.32 8.52 10.27
CA ALA A 115 9.78 8.52 10.39
C ALA A 115 10.30 7.30 11.16
N HIS A 116 9.43 6.61 11.91
CA HIS A 116 9.76 5.36 12.59
C HIS A 116 10.28 4.28 11.64
N SER A 117 9.80 4.21 10.39
CA SER A 117 10.26 3.19 9.45
C SER A 117 11.76 3.31 9.16
N GLY A 118 12.26 4.55 9.00
CA GLY A 118 13.67 4.83 8.77
C GLY A 118 14.53 4.51 9.98
N ARG A 119 14.05 4.83 11.20
CA ARG A 119 14.73 4.48 12.45
C ARG A 119 14.84 2.96 12.61
N LEU A 120 13.77 2.21 12.32
CA LEU A 120 13.76 0.75 12.37
C LEU A 120 14.75 0.14 11.37
N THR A 121 14.75 0.60 10.12
CA THR A 121 15.72 0.12 9.11
C THR A 121 17.17 0.39 9.52
N ARG A 122 17.45 1.55 10.13
CA ARG A 122 18.80 1.87 10.63
C ARG A 122 19.19 0.96 11.79
N TYR A 123 18.26 0.70 12.71
CA TYR A 123 18.48 -0.21 13.83
C TYR A 123 18.79 -1.64 13.36
N GLU A 124 17.97 -2.18 12.45
CA GLU A 124 18.17 -3.53 11.91
C GLU A 124 19.52 -3.67 11.19
N LYS A 125 19.97 -2.64 10.47
CA LYS A 125 21.27 -2.62 9.80
C LYS A 125 22.47 -2.65 10.77
N VAL A 126 22.31 -2.15 11.99
CA VAL A 126 23.38 -2.17 13.01
C VAL A 126 23.39 -3.49 13.78
N LEU A 127 22.25 -4.18 13.83
CA LEU A 127 22.10 -5.48 14.49
C LEU A 127 22.50 -6.67 13.60
N ALA A 128 22.53 -6.47 12.28
CA ALA A 128 22.92 -7.45 11.27
C ALA A 128 24.44 -7.45 11.05
#